data_AF-A0A399XSJ6-F1
#
_entry.id   AF-A0A399XSJ6-F1
#
_cell.length_a   1.000
_cell.length_b   1.000
_cell.length_c   1.000
_cell.angle_alpha   90.00
_cell.angle_beta   90.00
_cell.angle_gamma   90.00
#
_symmetry.space_group_name_H-M   'P 1'
#
loop_
_entity.id
_entity.type
_entity.pdbx_description
1 polymer ?
#
loop_
_entity_poly.entity_id
_entity_poly.type
_entity_poly.pdbx_seq_one_letter_code
_entity_poly.pdbx_strand_id
1 'polypeptide(L)'
;MLMPDLHFEPAYQQGVEPITPAPEEQAAIARAFEGASSVFGALSTLRTRRMGLGYQFESGEPETFEWSSGRTVTQPAGPLAYASSAPPVPLSEVEEALLAWAALGPNGVVLADVPVQGGLAGLVSWAGRTIPASSNDLSVDLFVINDEGVWLYRPAPERLAAVEIAGPDDYWKILHWYRNDRVQVSDRRPDVGWFTAPEGTHNVNALGAGQYNLNRPGSTWFLPVGDVGLEWFNMLLASYEWSGFYLMDPDTQKSTGVEDFIRPGFLEVGFPVPVFDDLVLLLHASQAACSVQNIRLASEALGLGAWPVGSYADDLVLGAYPEVAVGLGFDFLERDPDTNPSATVTCLGKPGVKEPVVVPSPQFPTAADAVRYVRSLRYGPGGQLSRDANWAERNHGPYQSESMREIIEHPKAHIADWVEQAAVATVEYIVAKHGCCPAYVNPVRAKFSAQVHHVDVEYYRRFTTGNGRPYSITDAIAGHFADWHPGMADPTGGER
;
A
#
# COMPACT_ATOMS: atom_id res chain seq x y z
N MET A 1 10.70 20.98 8.91
CA MET A 1 11.43 19.73 8.63
C MET A 1 10.78 19.18 7.36
N LEU A 2 11.54 19.05 6.26
CA LEU A 2 11.01 18.72 4.93
C LEU A 2 10.66 17.22 4.83
N MET A 3 9.71 16.89 3.95
CA MET A 3 8.96 15.62 3.92
C MET A 3 9.78 14.37 3.56
N PRO A 4 9.43 13.16 4.09
CA PRO A 4 10.13 11.91 3.80
C PRO A 4 9.77 11.20 2.48
N ASP A 5 8.64 11.51 1.84
CA ASP A 5 7.97 10.52 0.97
C ASP A 5 8.52 10.41 -0.47
N LEU A 6 9.32 11.38 -0.92
CA LEU A 6 10.01 11.37 -2.22
C LEU A 6 11.40 12.04 -2.11
N HIS A 7 12.20 11.63 -1.11
CA HIS A 7 13.47 12.29 -0.86
C HIS A 7 14.43 12.12 -2.05
N PHE A 8 14.91 13.25 -2.55
CA PHE A 8 16.06 13.31 -3.42
C PHE A 8 17.29 12.81 -2.67
N GLU A 9 17.89 11.71 -3.14
CA GLU A 9 19.11 11.13 -2.58
C GLU A 9 20.26 11.22 -3.61
N PRO A 10 20.98 12.35 -3.67
CA PRO A 10 21.99 12.58 -4.70
C PRO A 10 23.13 11.56 -4.67
N ALA A 11 23.40 10.97 -3.50
CA ALA A 11 24.46 9.99 -3.28
C ALA A 11 24.02 8.54 -3.50
N TYR A 12 22.73 8.27 -3.78
CA TYR A 12 22.21 6.91 -3.86
C TYR A 12 23.01 6.04 -4.84
N GLN A 13 23.25 6.55 -6.05
CA GLN A 13 24.00 5.84 -7.09
C GLN A 13 25.47 5.56 -6.72
N GLN A 14 26.02 6.31 -5.76
CA GLN A 14 27.42 6.16 -5.31
C GLN A 14 27.55 5.34 -4.03
N GLY A 15 26.46 5.18 -3.27
CA GLY A 15 26.46 4.59 -1.93
C GLY A 15 25.88 3.18 -1.83
N VAL A 16 25.18 2.70 -2.86
CA VAL A 16 24.62 1.35 -2.84
C VAL A 16 25.70 0.33 -3.22
N GLU A 17 26.28 -0.32 -2.21
CA GLU A 17 27.15 -1.48 -2.40
C GLU A 17 26.32 -2.78 -2.40
N PRO A 18 26.58 -3.72 -3.33
CA PRO A 18 25.97 -5.03 -3.29
C PRO A 18 26.18 -5.70 -1.94
N ILE A 19 25.09 -6.01 -1.25
CA ILE A 19 25.19 -6.90 -0.08
C ILE A 19 25.55 -8.29 -0.57
N THR A 20 26.24 -9.07 0.25
CA THR A 20 26.48 -10.50 -0.02
C THR A 20 25.49 -11.30 0.84
N PRO A 21 24.38 -11.80 0.27
CA PRO A 21 23.50 -12.70 1.00
C PRO A 21 24.25 -13.95 1.46
N ALA A 22 23.81 -14.56 2.56
CA ALA A 22 24.28 -15.89 2.92
C ALA A 22 23.97 -16.90 1.79
N PRO A 23 24.75 -17.98 1.64
CA PRO A 23 24.52 -18.95 0.57
C PRO A 23 23.10 -19.53 0.54
N GLU A 24 22.49 -19.73 1.71
CA GLU A 24 21.10 -20.17 1.87
C GLU A 24 20.08 -19.12 1.44
N GLU A 25 20.32 -17.85 1.74
CA GLU A 25 19.49 -16.72 1.30
C GLU A 25 19.53 -16.58 -0.22
N GLN A 26 20.73 -16.60 -0.80
CA GLN A 26 20.92 -16.53 -2.25
C GLN A 26 20.21 -17.69 -2.95
N ALA A 27 20.32 -18.92 -2.41
CA ALA A 27 19.66 -20.09 -2.97
C ALA A 27 18.12 -19.99 -2.86
N ALA A 28 17.59 -19.46 -1.76
CA ALA A 28 16.16 -19.23 -1.58
C ALA A 28 15.60 -18.18 -2.56
N ILE A 29 16.30 -17.06 -2.76
CA ILE A 29 15.91 -16.05 -3.76
C ILE A 29 15.98 -16.63 -5.17
N ALA A 30 17.06 -17.35 -5.51
CA ALA A 30 17.18 -18.01 -6.81
C ALA A 30 16.04 -19.01 -7.06
N ARG A 31 15.64 -19.76 -6.03
CA ARG A 31 14.47 -20.65 -6.11
C ARG A 31 13.20 -19.90 -6.48
N ALA A 32 12.98 -18.69 -5.94
CA ALA A 32 11.82 -17.87 -6.24
C ALA A 32 11.76 -17.44 -7.73
N PHE A 33 12.90 -17.09 -8.33
CA PHE A 33 12.95 -16.60 -9.71
C PHE A 33 13.05 -17.73 -10.75
N GLU A 34 13.75 -18.82 -10.43
CA GLU A 34 14.11 -19.86 -11.39
C GLU A 34 13.23 -21.12 -11.25
N GLY A 35 12.78 -21.42 -10.03
CA GLY A 35 12.07 -22.67 -9.72
C GLY A 35 10.60 -22.49 -9.38
N ALA A 36 10.14 -21.27 -9.08
CA ALA A 36 8.76 -21.04 -8.69
C ALA A 36 7.79 -21.21 -9.87
N SER A 37 6.53 -21.50 -9.54
CA SER A 37 5.48 -21.58 -10.55
C SER A 37 5.37 -20.27 -11.33
N SER A 38 5.24 -20.37 -12.65
CA SER A 38 4.90 -19.20 -13.47
C SER A 38 3.60 -18.56 -12.98
N VAL A 39 3.34 -17.31 -13.35
CA VAL A 39 2.08 -16.63 -13.01
C VAL A 39 0.86 -17.45 -13.45
N PHE A 40 0.89 -18.07 -14.63
CA PHE A 40 -0.18 -18.98 -15.08
C PHE A 40 -0.25 -20.26 -14.25
N GLY A 41 0.89 -20.79 -13.79
CA GLY A 41 0.95 -21.88 -12.83
C GLY A 41 0.24 -21.49 -11.53
N ALA A 42 0.62 -20.38 -10.91
CA ALA A 42 0.01 -19.85 -9.67
C ALA A 42 -1.49 -19.52 -9.83
N LEU A 43 -1.94 -19.12 -11.03
CA LEU A 43 -3.35 -18.88 -11.34
C LEU A 43 -4.15 -20.16 -11.61
N SER A 44 -3.51 -21.26 -11.99
CA SER A 44 -4.19 -22.54 -12.23
C SER A 44 -4.55 -23.29 -10.94
N THR A 45 -4.07 -22.78 -9.80
CA THR A 45 -4.38 -23.28 -8.45
C THR A 45 -5.74 -22.79 -7.95
N LEU A 46 -6.16 -23.30 -6.79
CA LEU A 46 -7.39 -22.87 -6.15
C LEU A 46 -7.22 -21.52 -5.45
N ARG A 47 -8.18 -20.63 -5.66
CA ARG A 47 -8.32 -19.44 -4.83
C ARG A 47 -8.94 -19.84 -3.49
N THR A 48 -8.11 -20.03 -2.48
CA THR A 48 -8.53 -20.40 -1.13
C THR A 48 -7.83 -19.55 -0.07
N ARG A 49 -8.59 -19.16 0.96
CA ARG A 49 -8.09 -18.59 2.20
C ARG A 49 -7.48 -19.75 3.01
N ARG A 50 -6.20 -20.06 2.82
CA ARG A 50 -5.60 -21.29 3.38
C ARG A 50 -5.46 -21.26 4.90
N MET A 51 -5.85 -22.27 5.66
CA MET A 51 -5.67 -22.32 7.13
C MET A 51 -4.18 -22.28 7.46
N GLY A 52 -3.80 -21.49 8.47
CA GLY A 52 -2.42 -21.33 8.91
C GLY A 52 -2.08 -22.15 10.14
N LEU A 53 -0.78 -22.43 10.33
CA LEU A 53 -0.30 -23.10 11.55
C LEU A 53 -0.67 -22.28 12.79
N GLY A 54 -1.06 -23.00 13.84
CA GLY A 54 -1.53 -22.43 15.10
C GLY A 54 -2.98 -21.94 15.07
N TYR A 55 -3.63 -21.74 13.92
CA TYR A 55 -4.96 -21.13 13.85
C TYR A 55 -6.04 -22.00 14.49
N GLN A 56 -7.14 -21.36 14.91
CA GLN A 56 -8.34 -22.03 15.39
C GLN A 56 -9.56 -21.61 14.57
N PHE A 57 -10.51 -22.51 14.39
CA PHE A 57 -11.71 -22.28 13.61
C PHE A 57 -12.86 -23.06 14.20
N GLU A 58 -13.96 -22.37 14.56
CA GLU A 58 -15.16 -23.02 15.13
C GLU A 58 -14.84 -23.98 16.30
N SER A 59 -13.83 -23.67 17.12
CA SER A 59 -13.37 -24.60 18.17
C SER A 59 -14.37 -24.73 19.32
N GLY A 60 -15.20 -23.71 19.57
CA GLY A 60 -16.05 -23.62 20.76
C GLY A 60 -15.29 -23.23 22.03
N GLU A 61 -13.97 -23.15 21.96
CA GLU A 61 -13.11 -22.88 23.11
C GLU A 61 -12.81 -21.37 23.22
N PRO A 62 -12.73 -20.82 24.44
CA PRO A 62 -12.29 -19.45 24.65
C PRO A 62 -10.79 -19.29 24.38
N GLU A 63 -10.42 -18.22 23.69
CA GLU A 63 -9.03 -17.85 23.40
C GLU A 63 -8.79 -16.39 23.79
N THR A 64 -7.70 -16.12 24.50
CA THR A 64 -7.31 -14.75 24.87
C THR A 64 -6.30 -14.21 23.88
N PHE A 65 -6.63 -13.10 23.22
CA PHE A 65 -5.76 -12.47 22.22
C PHE A 65 -4.75 -11.53 22.87
N GLU A 66 -3.76 -12.11 23.56
CA GLU A 66 -2.72 -11.37 24.30
C GLU A 66 -1.88 -10.44 23.40
N TRP A 67 -1.77 -10.74 22.11
CA TRP A 67 -1.00 -9.96 21.13
C TRP A 67 -1.76 -8.75 20.57
N SER A 68 -3.02 -8.53 20.97
CA SER A 68 -3.85 -7.46 20.41
C SER A 68 -4.73 -6.83 21.50
N SER A 69 -6.04 -7.07 21.53
CA SER A 69 -6.96 -6.40 22.48
C SER A 69 -6.92 -6.93 23.91
N GLY A 70 -6.20 -8.04 24.17
CA GLY A 70 -6.17 -8.71 25.48
C GLY A 70 -7.51 -9.34 25.88
N ARG A 71 -8.48 -9.40 24.97
CA ARG A 71 -9.83 -9.93 25.24
C ARG A 71 -9.88 -11.43 25.00
N THR A 72 -10.68 -12.10 25.82
CA THR A 72 -11.08 -13.49 25.57
C THR A 72 -12.25 -13.52 24.58
N VAL A 73 -12.05 -14.18 23.45
CA VAL A 73 -13.03 -14.35 22.38
C VAL A 73 -13.37 -15.84 22.26
N THR A 74 -14.63 -16.15 21.93
CA THR A 74 -15.06 -17.53 21.67
C THR A 74 -15.81 -17.58 20.35
N GLN A 75 -15.31 -18.35 19.38
CA GLN A 75 -16.10 -18.74 18.23
C GLN A 75 -16.99 -19.95 18.59
N PRO A 76 -18.29 -19.94 18.27
CA PRO A 76 -19.15 -21.10 18.50
C PRO A 76 -18.60 -22.35 17.83
N ALA A 77 -18.78 -23.50 18.48
CA ALA A 77 -18.45 -24.79 17.90
C ALA A 77 -19.29 -25.05 16.64
N GLY A 78 -18.67 -25.60 15.59
CA GLY A 78 -19.32 -25.84 14.31
C GLY A 78 -18.76 -27.04 13.54
N PRO A 79 -19.30 -27.36 12.36
CA PRO A 79 -18.91 -28.53 11.58
C PRO A 79 -17.46 -28.50 11.08
N LEU A 80 -16.82 -27.33 11.08
CA LEU A 80 -15.41 -27.13 10.72
C LEU A 80 -14.52 -26.94 11.95
N ALA A 81 -14.99 -27.36 13.14
CA ALA A 81 -14.26 -27.28 14.40
C ALA A 81 -12.84 -27.86 14.28
N TYR A 82 -11.87 -26.98 14.40
CA TYR A 82 -10.46 -27.26 14.23
C TYR A 82 -9.60 -26.34 15.09
N ALA A 83 -8.61 -26.93 15.75
CA ALA A 83 -7.51 -26.21 16.36
C ALA A 83 -6.23 -26.84 15.83
N SER A 84 -5.36 -26.03 15.24
CA SER A 84 -4.06 -26.51 14.77
C SER A 84 -3.28 -27.13 15.93
N SER A 85 -2.74 -28.33 15.72
CA SER A 85 -1.84 -28.99 16.68
C SER A 85 -0.39 -28.52 16.54
N ALA A 86 -0.06 -27.88 15.42
CA ALA A 86 1.25 -27.33 15.14
C ALA A 86 1.41 -25.94 15.76
N PRO A 87 2.59 -25.61 16.30
CA PRO A 87 2.87 -24.25 16.72
C PRO A 87 2.87 -23.31 15.50
N PRO A 88 2.46 -22.04 15.67
CA PRO A 88 2.65 -21.04 14.63
C PRO A 88 4.15 -20.87 14.33
N VAL A 89 4.51 -20.70 13.05
CA VAL A 89 5.88 -20.49 12.59
C VAL A 89 5.95 -19.19 11.80
N PRO A 90 6.72 -18.17 12.23
CA PRO A 90 6.89 -16.91 11.50
C PRO A 90 7.48 -17.13 10.11
N LEU A 91 7.17 -16.26 9.16
CA LEU A 91 7.90 -16.20 7.91
C LEU A 91 9.37 -15.87 8.16
N SER A 92 10.26 -16.46 7.37
CA SER A 92 11.67 -16.07 7.33
C SER A 92 11.83 -14.69 6.68
N GLU A 93 12.97 -14.05 6.94
CA GLU A 93 13.29 -12.75 6.35
C GLU A 93 13.25 -12.78 4.81
N VAL A 94 13.74 -13.86 4.19
CA VAL A 94 13.75 -14.00 2.72
C VAL A 94 12.33 -14.08 2.17
N GLU A 95 11.43 -14.80 2.83
CA GLU A 95 10.02 -14.87 2.43
C GLU A 95 9.35 -13.51 2.55
N GLU A 96 9.55 -12.80 3.66
CA GLU A 96 9.00 -11.46 3.83
C GLU A 96 9.57 -10.47 2.80
N ALA A 97 10.87 -10.55 2.50
CA ALA A 97 11.53 -9.68 1.52
C ALA A 97 10.99 -9.91 0.09
N LEU A 98 10.80 -11.16 -0.32
CA LEU A 98 10.22 -11.51 -1.61
C LEU A 98 8.77 -11.03 -1.73
N LEU A 99 7.97 -11.18 -0.67
CA LEU A 99 6.58 -10.75 -0.65
C LEU A 99 6.46 -9.22 -0.62
N ALA A 100 7.30 -8.53 0.15
CA ALA A 100 7.37 -7.07 0.18
C ALA A 100 7.79 -6.49 -1.18
N TRP A 101 8.78 -7.11 -1.83
CA TRP A 101 9.16 -6.72 -3.18
C TRP A 101 8.04 -6.99 -4.20
N ALA A 102 7.38 -8.14 -4.15
CA ALA A 102 6.23 -8.43 -5.02
C ALA A 102 5.08 -7.42 -4.80
N ALA A 103 4.90 -6.94 -3.57
CA ALA A 103 3.85 -6.01 -3.19
C ALA A 103 4.05 -4.59 -3.75
N LEU A 104 5.26 -4.04 -3.69
CA LEU A 104 5.57 -2.69 -4.21
C LEU A 104 7.06 -2.38 -4.41
N GLY A 105 7.93 -3.38 -4.48
CA GLY A 105 9.37 -3.19 -4.61
C GLY A 105 9.81 -2.54 -5.93
N PRO A 106 11.03 -1.98 -6.00
CA PRO A 106 11.58 -1.39 -7.21
C PRO A 106 11.71 -2.42 -8.33
N ASN A 107 11.27 -2.08 -9.54
CA ASN A 107 11.41 -2.96 -10.72
C ASN A 107 12.07 -2.29 -11.94
N GLY A 108 12.49 -1.03 -11.80
CA GLY A 108 13.16 -0.29 -12.87
C GLY A 108 12.59 1.09 -13.06
N VAL A 109 12.63 1.57 -14.30
CA VAL A 109 12.16 2.89 -14.72
C VAL A 109 10.91 2.73 -15.57
N VAL A 110 9.86 3.50 -15.29
CA VAL A 110 8.67 3.51 -16.15
C VAL A 110 8.99 4.23 -17.47
N LEU A 111 8.43 3.75 -18.58
CA LEU A 111 8.71 4.32 -19.90
C LEU A 111 8.08 5.71 -20.13
N ALA A 112 7.16 6.12 -19.24
CA ALA A 112 6.45 7.38 -19.32
C ALA A 112 5.83 7.63 -20.72
N ASP A 113 5.16 6.63 -21.29
CA ASP A 113 4.53 6.68 -22.62
C ASP A 113 3.30 7.61 -22.67
N VAL A 114 3.51 8.90 -22.36
CA VAL A 114 2.51 9.97 -22.32
C VAL A 114 2.99 11.11 -23.20
N PRO A 115 2.17 11.63 -24.14
CA PRO A 115 2.56 12.77 -24.95
C PRO A 115 2.85 13.99 -24.07
N VAL A 116 3.91 14.74 -24.39
CA VAL A 116 4.24 15.99 -23.68
C VAL A 116 3.06 16.96 -23.64
N GLN A 117 2.36 17.10 -24.77
CA GLN A 117 1.16 17.94 -24.86
C GLN A 117 -0.10 17.30 -24.25
N GLY A 118 -0.07 15.99 -23.98
CA GLY A 118 -1.16 15.20 -23.43
C GLY A 118 -1.06 14.96 -21.93
N GLY A 119 -0.24 15.71 -21.21
CA GLY A 119 -0.15 15.62 -19.76
C GLY A 119 0.96 14.69 -19.25
N LEU A 120 2.13 14.66 -19.89
CA LEU A 120 3.30 13.94 -19.36
C LEU A 120 3.64 14.37 -17.91
N ALA A 121 3.52 15.66 -17.63
CA ALA A 121 3.70 16.19 -16.28
C ALA A 121 2.52 15.88 -15.36
N GLY A 122 1.52 15.10 -15.77
CA GLY A 122 0.59 14.43 -14.88
C GLY A 122 1.27 13.32 -14.05
N LEU A 123 2.42 12.80 -14.51
CA LEU A 123 3.23 11.85 -13.75
C LEU A 123 4.10 12.58 -12.72
N VAL A 124 4.11 12.12 -11.46
CA VAL A 124 4.92 12.74 -10.39
C VAL A 124 6.21 11.99 -10.06
N SER A 125 6.38 10.76 -10.55
CA SER A 125 7.64 10.03 -10.51
C SER A 125 7.81 9.17 -11.76
N TRP A 126 9.05 8.84 -12.14
CA TRP A 126 9.35 7.83 -13.16
C TRP A 126 9.98 6.56 -12.59
N ALA A 127 10.04 6.46 -11.27
CA ALA A 127 10.52 5.28 -10.59
C ALA A 127 9.47 4.15 -10.68
N GLY A 128 9.84 3.00 -11.24
CA GLY A 128 8.94 1.86 -11.41
C GLY A 128 8.82 0.99 -10.16
N ARG A 129 7.61 0.49 -9.89
CA ARG A 129 7.32 -0.53 -8.88
C ARG A 129 6.66 -1.75 -9.51
N THR A 130 6.68 -2.88 -8.81
CA THR A 130 5.99 -4.11 -9.21
C THR A 130 4.46 -3.97 -9.33
N ILE A 131 3.89 -2.87 -8.82
CA ILE A 131 2.49 -2.49 -8.98
C ILE A 131 2.34 -1.22 -9.83
N PRO A 132 1.25 -1.08 -10.60
CA PRO A 132 0.91 0.17 -11.24
C PRO A 132 0.46 1.21 -10.21
N ALA A 133 0.61 2.48 -10.58
CA ALA A 133 0.07 3.61 -9.83
C ALA A 133 -0.50 4.66 -10.79
N SER A 134 -1.64 5.25 -10.41
CA SER A 134 -2.14 6.45 -11.08
C SER A 134 -1.10 7.55 -10.94
N SER A 135 -0.84 8.26 -12.03
CA SER A 135 0.22 9.27 -12.12
C SER A 135 1.63 8.81 -11.70
N ASN A 136 1.84 7.49 -11.57
CA ASN A 136 3.01 6.91 -10.95
C ASN A 136 3.42 7.61 -9.63
N ASP A 137 2.44 7.86 -8.76
CA ASP A 137 2.56 8.74 -7.60
C ASP A 137 3.33 8.20 -6.38
N LEU A 138 3.62 6.91 -6.39
CA LEU A 138 4.22 6.20 -5.26
C LEU A 138 3.42 6.37 -3.96
N SER A 139 2.12 6.68 -4.03
CA SER A 139 1.33 7.10 -2.86
C SER A 139 1.03 5.97 -1.87
N VAL A 140 1.19 4.70 -2.27
CA VAL A 140 0.99 3.52 -1.40
C VAL A 140 2.31 3.06 -0.81
N ASP A 141 2.40 2.97 0.53
CA ASP A 141 3.48 2.31 1.25
C ASP A 141 3.02 0.96 1.82
N LEU A 142 3.97 0.12 2.24
CA LEU A 142 3.66 -1.20 2.79
C LEU A 142 4.05 -1.28 4.26
N PHE A 143 3.07 -1.51 5.12
CA PHE A 143 3.32 -1.88 6.51
C PHE A 143 3.45 -3.40 6.57
N VAL A 144 4.57 -3.88 7.11
CA VAL A 144 4.85 -5.29 7.37
C VAL A 144 4.70 -5.53 8.86
N ILE A 145 3.66 -6.27 9.24
CA ILE A 145 3.29 -6.51 10.64
C ILE A 145 3.55 -7.98 10.96
N ASN A 146 4.57 -8.25 11.78
CA ASN A 146 4.99 -9.61 12.15
C ASN A 146 5.17 -9.72 13.68
N ASP A 147 5.81 -10.80 14.14
CA ASP A 147 6.00 -11.04 15.58
C ASP A 147 7.00 -10.08 16.25
N GLU A 148 7.82 -9.39 15.45
CA GLU A 148 8.78 -8.39 15.95
C GLU A 148 8.20 -6.97 15.98
N GLY A 149 6.97 -6.80 15.49
CA GLY A 149 6.23 -5.54 15.54
C GLY A 149 5.74 -5.08 14.19
N VAL A 150 5.89 -3.77 13.93
CA VAL A 150 5.42 -3.11 12.71
C VAL A 150 6.57 -2.39 12.04
N TRP A 151 6.75 -2.67 10.76
CA TRP A 151 7.77 -2.06 9.92
C TRP A 151 7.11 -1.35 8.75
N LEU A 152 7.57 -0.15 8.43
CA LEU A 152 7.25 0.54 7.19
C LEU A 152 8.30 0.15 6.15
N TYR A 153 7.89 -0.56 5.09
CA TYR A 153 8.71 -0.84 3.91
C TYR A 153 8.44 0.21 2.84
N ARG A 154 9.43 1.07 2.60
CA ARG A 154 9.38 2.17 1.63
C ARG A 154 10.73 2.31 0.91
N PRO A 155 10.97 1.50 -0.13
CA PRO A 155 12.13 1.67 -0.99
C PRO A 155 12.20 3.07 -1.60
N ALA A 156 13.41 3.61 -1.66
CA ALA A 156 13.65 4.93 -2.25
C ALA A 156 13.18 5.00 -3.72
N PRO A 157 12.78 6.19 -4.23
CA PRO A 157 12.41 6.36 -5.63
C PRO A 157 13.62 6.37 -6.58
N GLU A 158 14.83 6.07 -6.12
CA GLU A 158 16.03 5.96 -6.96
C GLU A 158 16.15 4.56 -7.59
N ARG A 159 16.76 4.47 -8.77
CA ARG A 159 16.89 3.24 -9.57
C ARG A 159 18.33 3.05 -10.02
N LEU A 160 18.84 1.84 -9.84
CA LEU A 160 20.18 1.45 -10.27
C LEU A 160 20.20 1.05 -11.74
N ALA A 161 19.05 0.68 -12.30
CA ALA A 161 18.92 0.26 -13.70
C ALA A 161 17.51 0.47 -14.24
N ALA A 162 17.38 0.51 -15.58
CA ALA A 162 16.09 0.55 -16.26
C ALA A 162 15.23 -0.70 -15.98
N VAL A 163 15.87 -1.84 -15.71
CA VAL A 163 15.27 -3.07 -15.18
C VAL A 163 16.11 -3.50 -13.98
N GLU A 164 15.49 -3.60 -12.81
CA GLU A 164 16.26 -3.80 -11.58
C GLU A 164 16.74 -5.24 -11.37
N ILE A 165 15.96 -6.24 -11.77
CA ILE A 165 16.31 -7.65 -11.63
C ILE A 165 16.43 -8.26 -13.03
N ALA A 166 17.64 -8.25 -13.60
CA ALA A 166 17.90 -8.81 -14.93
C ALA A 166 18.38 -10.28 -14.86
N GLY A 167 18.92 -10.70 -13.71
CA GLY A 167 19.38 -12.07 -13.49
C GLY A 167 19.93 -12.30 -12.07
N PRO A 168 20.59 -13.44 -11.84
CA PRO A 168 21.06 -13.85 -10.52
C PRO A 168 22.00 -12.85 -9.82
N ASP A 169 22.77 -12.08 -10.58
CA ASP A 169 23.68 -11.04 -10.07
C ASP A 169 22.93 -9.86 -9.42
N ASP A 170 21.62 -9.74 -9.64
CA ASP A 170 20.76 -8.70 -9.04
C ASP A 170 19.95 -9.20 -7.83
N TYR A 171 19.96 -10.50 -7.52
CA TYR A 171 19.10 -11.07 -6.47
C TYR A 171 19.36 -10.50 -5.07
N TRP A 172 20.59 -10.05 -4.80
CA TRP A 172 20.93 -9.37 -3.55
C TRP A 172 20.09 -8.11 -3.30
N LYS A 173 19.58 -7.46 -4.37
CA LYS A 173 18.78 -6.23 -4.26
C LYS A 173 17.50 -6.44 -3.43
N ILE A 174 16.89 -7.62 -3.53
CA ILE A 174 15.67 -7.98 -2.77
C ILE A 174 15.91 -7.81 -1.26
N LEU A 175 16.98 -8.40 -0.74
CA LEU A 175 17.35 -8.27 0.66
C LEU A 175 17.93 -6.90 1.00
N HIS A 176 18.62 -6.26 0.05
CA HIS A 176 19.11 -4.90 0.26
C HIS A 176 17.96 -3.93 0.54
N TRP A 177 16.93 -3.89 -0.31
CA TRP A 177 15.77 -3.04 -0.08
C TRP A 177 15.05 -3.43 1.21
N TYR A 178 14.89 -4.74 1.48
CA TYR A 178 14.20 -5.16 2.70
C TYR A 178 14.96 -4.75 3.97
N ARG A 179 16.29 -4.83 3.99
CA ARG A 179 17.09 -4.52 5.19
C ARG A 179 17.33 -3.02 5.37
N ASN A 180 17.50 -2.27 4.29
CA ASN A 180 17.88 -0.85 4.36
C ASN A 180 16.69 0.10 4.24
N ASP A 181 15.61 -0.31 3.56
CA ASP A 181 14.46 0.56 3.29
C ASP A 181 13.24 0.22 4.16
N ARG A 182 13.51 -0.27 5.38
CA ARG A 182 12.51 -0.47 6.42
C ARG A 182 12.78 0.41 7.63
N VAL A 183 11.71 0.97 8.17
CA VAL A 183 11.74 1.73 9.43
C VAL A 183 10.80 1.05 10.43
N GLN A 184 11.29 0.78 11.64
CA GLN A 184 10.43 0.24 12.70
C GLN A 184 9.47 1.32 13.19
N VAL A 185 8.17 1.03 13.14
CA VAL A 185 7.08 1.91 13.59
C VAL A 185 6.61 1.54 14.99
N SER A 186 6.66 0.25 15.34
CA SER A 186 6.25 -0.30 16.63
C SER A 186 7.01 -1.60 16.89
N ASP A 187 7.28 -1.90 18.16
CA ASP A 187 7.88 -3.16 18.63
C ASP A 187 6.85 -4.26 18.91
N ARG A 188 5.56 -3.96 18.66
CA ARG A 188 4.43 -4.87 18.85
C ARG A 188 3.42 -4.73 17.72
N ARG A 189 2.66 -5.81 17.50
CA ARG A 189 1.49 -5.82 16.60
C ARG A 189 0.46 -4.77 17.03
N PRO A 190 -0.29 -4.16 16.09
CA PRO A 190 -1.32 -3.20 16.45
C PRO A 190 -2.52 -3.89 17.11
N ASP A 191 -3.12 -3.21 18.08
CA ASP A 191 -4.47 -3.57 18.54
C ASP A 191 -5.48 -3.10 17.50
N VAL A 192 -6.27 -4.03 16.97
CA VAL A 192 -7.27 -3.77 15.92
C VAL A 192 -8.70 -4.02 16.40
N GLY A 193 -8.91 -4.09 17.72
CA GLY A 193 -10.24 -4.12 18.31
C GLY A 193 -10.97 -5.43 18.05
N TRP A 194 -10.24 -6.54 18.09
CA TRP A 194 -10.75 -7.89 17.86
C TRP A 194 -12.13 -8.17 18.45
N PHE A 195 -13.10 -8.49 17.59
CA PHE A 195 -14.46 -8.85 18.00
C PHE A 195 -15.05 -7.87 19.05
N THR A 196 -14.59 -6.61 19.03
CA THR A 196 -14.99 -5.62 20.01
C THR A 196 -16.35 -5.09 19.61
N ALA A 197 -17.37 -5.67 20.23
CA ALA A 197 -18.65 -5.01 20.37
C ALA A 197 -18.43 -3.76 21.27
N PRO A 198 -18.82 -2.55 20.83
CA PRO A 198 -18.81 -1.39 21.71
C PRO A 198 -19.59 -1.68 23.00
N GLU A 199 -19.18 -1.04 24.11
CA GLU A 199 -19.89 -1.19 25.38
C GLU A 199 -21.38 -0.87 25.22
N GLY A 200 -22.24 -1.70 25.82
CA GLY A 200 -23.69 -1.57 25.69
C GLY A 200 -24.29 -2.18 24.41
N THR A 201 -23.50 -2.82 23.56
CA THR A 201 -23.99 -3.60 22.41
C THR A 201 -23.86 -5.11 22.66
N HIS A 202 -24.72 -5.92 22.04
CA HIS A 202 -24.78 -7.37 22.30
C HIS A 202 -24.37 -8.25 21.09
N ASN A 203 -24.58 -7.76 19.87
CA ASN A 203 -24.36 -8.52 18.63
C ASN A 203 -23.64 -7.71 17.54
N VAL A 204 -23.04 -6.57 17.89
CA VAL A 204 -22.32 -5.75 16.90
C VAL A 204 -20.97 -6.43 16.64
N ASN A 205 -20.90 -7.15 15.53
CA ASN A 205 -19.66 -7.60 14.92
C ASN A 205 -19.61 -7.04 13.50
N ALA A 206 -19.14 -5.79 13.37
CA ALA A 206 -19.14 -5.08 12.09
C ALA A 206 -18.30 -5.77 10.99
N LEU A 207 -17.42 -6.71 11.37
CA LEU A 207 -16.34 -7.24 10.54
C LEU A 207 -16.35 -8.78 10.44
N GLY A 208 -17.30 -9.43 11.12
CA GLY A 208 -17.67 -10.83 10.99
C GLY A 208 -16.62 -11.85 11.43
N ALA A 209 -16.82 -13.11 11.06
CA ALA A 209 -15.86 -14.21 11.28
C ALA A 209 -14.54 -14.02 10.53
N GLY A 210 -14.50 -13.11 9.55
CA GLY A 210 -13.30 -12.69 8.82
C GLY A 210 -12.17 -12.26 9.75
N GLN A 211 -12.57 -11.63 10.87
CA GLN A 211 -11.86 -11.44 12.12
C GLN A 211 -10.87 -12.57 12.40
N TYR A 212 -11.38 -13.67 12.94
CA TYR A 212 -10.83 -14.45 14.06
C TYR A 212 -9.31 -14.74 14.06
N ASN A 213 -8.73 -14.97 12.89
CA ASN A 213 -7.32 -15.36 12.74
C ASN A 213 -6.45 -14.32 12.02
N LEU A 214 -6.98 -13.16 11.63
CA LEU A 214 -6.19 -11.96 11.27
C LEU A 214 -5.12 -11.65 12.35
N ASN A 215 -4.11 -10.84 12.01
CA ASN A 215 -3.04 -10.32 12.86
C ASN A 215 -2.49 -11.30 13.93
N ARG A 216 -2.40 -12.60 13.61
CA ARG A 216 -2.09 -13.65 14.59
C ARG A 216 -0.59 -13.95 14.62
N PRO A 217 -0.01 -14.32 15.77
CA PRO A 217 1.40 -14.69 15.83
C PRO A 217 1.78 -15.82 14.86
N GLY A 218 3.00 -15.76 14.34
CA GLY A 218 3.51 -16.60 13.25
C GLY A 218 2.99 -16.28 11.85
N SER A 219 2.12 -15.28 11.69
CA SER A 219 1.74 -14.76 10.37
C SER A 219 2.36 -13.39 10.12
N THR A 220 2.59 -13.03 8.87
CA THR A 220 2.98 -11.67 8.49
C THR A 220 1.80 -10.99 7.81
N TRP A 221 1.36 -9.86 8.35
CA TRP A 221 0.27 -9.06 7.79
C TRP A 221 0.84 -7.88 7.01
N PHE A 222 0.72 -7.96 5.70
CA PHE A 222 1.13 -6.96 4.73
C PHE A 222 -0.02 -5.99 4.47
N LEU A 223 0.10 -4.77 4.96
CA LEU A 223 -0.93 -3.74 4.95
C LEU A 223 -0.50 -2.57 4.06
N PRO A 224 -0.99 -2.48 2.81
CA PRO A 224 -0.85 -1.29 1.99
C PRO A 224 -1.57 -0.10 2.64
N VAL A 225 -0.85 1.01 2.82
CA VAL A 225 -1.38 2.28 3.36
C VAL A 225 -1.04 3.38 2.38
N GLY A 226 -2.08 3.99 1.77
CA GLY A 226 -1.86 5.03 0.78
C GLY A 226 -2.27 6.42 1.19
N ASP A 227 -1.58 7.39 0.59
CA ASP A 227 -1.88 8.81 0.61
C ASP A 227 -2.82 9.14 -0.57
N VAL A 228 -4.12 9.04 -0.31
CA VAL A 228 -5.16 9.45 -1.26
C VAL A 228 -5.11 10.97 -1.49
N GLY A 229 -4.64 11.73 -0.50
CA GLY A 229 -4.43 13.16 -0.59
C GLY A 229 -3.46 13.54 -1.70
N LEU A 230 -2.29 12.91 -1.77
CA LEU A 230 -1.30 13.16 -2.81
C LEU A 230 -1.91 13.03 -4.21
N GLU A 231 -2.62 11.93 -4.46
CA GLU A 231 -3.26 11.72 -5.76
C GLU A 231 -4.40 12.71 -6.01
N TRP A 232 -5.14 13.11 -4.98
CA TRP A 232 -6.20 14.10 -5.10
C TRP A 232 -5.68 15.44 -5.60
N PHE A 233 -4.64 15.98 -4.94
CA PHE A 233 -4.03 17.26 -5.31
C PHE A 233 -3.32 17.17 -6.66
N ASN A 234 -2.71 16.03 -6.94
CA ASN A 234 -2.05 15.76 -8.21
C ASN A 234 -3.04 15.71 -9.38
N MET A 235 -4.14 14.98 -9.22
CA MET A 235 -5.21 14.86 -10.20
C MET A 235 -5.91 16.21 -10.42
N LEU A 236 -6.04 17.04 -9.38
CA LEU A 236 -6.60 18.39 -9.51
C LEU A 236 -5.73 19.25 -10.43
N LEU A 237 -4.42 19.29 -10.19
CA LEU A 237 -3.45 20.00 -11.03
C LEU A 237 -3.48 19.49 -12.48
N ALA A 238 -3.49 18.17 -12.67
CA ALA A 238 -3.53 17.58 -14.00
C ALA A 238 -4.84 17.89 -14.75
N SER A 239 -5.97 17.82 -14.05
CA SER A 239 -7.29 18.10 -14.61
C SER A 239 -7.39 19.55 -15.08
N TYR A 240 -6.86 20.49 -14.29
CA TYR A 240 -6.93 21.92 -14.60
C TYR A 240 -5.98 22.31 -15.74
N GLU A 241 -4.79 21.69 -15.85
CA GLU A 241 -3.85 22.02 -16.93
C GLU A 241 -4.22 21.36 -18.28
N TRP A 242 -4.71 20.12 -18.28
CA TRP A 242 -4.84 19.33 -19.52
C TRP A 242 -6.25 18.81 -19.83
N SER A 243 -7.17 18.75 -18.85
CA SER A 243 -8.48 18.13 -19.06
C SER A 243 -9.65 19.12 -19.21
N GLY A 244 -9.46 20.37 -18.79
CA GLY A 244 -10.48 21.41 -18.89
C GLY A 244 -11.68 21.21 -17.94
N PHE A 245 -11.54 20.35 -16.93
CA PHE A 245 -12.53 20.17 -15.88
C PHE A 245 -12.27 21.10 -14.70
N TYR A 246 -13.32 21.63 -14.08
CA TYR A 246 -13.26 22.33 -12.79
C TYR A 246 -14.12 21.63 -11.75
N LEU A 247 -13.77 21.78 -10.46
CA LEU A 247 -14.59 21.21 -9.39
C LEU A 247 -15.82 22.08 -9.11
N MET A 248 -16.95 21.40 -8.88
CA MET A 248 -18.24 22.01 -8.64
C MET A 248 -18.77 21.60 -7.26
N ASP A 249 -19.31 22.57 -6.53
CA ASP A 249 -20.03 22.32 -5.29
C ASP A 249 -21.34 21.55 -5.60
N PRO A 250 -21.55 20.34 -5.02
CA PRO A 250 -22.76 19.57 -5.25
C PRO A 250 -24.05 20.25 -4.77
N ASP A 251 -24.00 21.14 -3.78
CA ASP A 251 -25.20 21.77 -3.23
C ASP A 251 -25.64 22.98 -4.05
N THR A 252 -24.68 23.81 -4.46
CA THR A 252 -24.95 25.06 -5.20
C THR A 252 -24.88 24.89 -6.71
N GLN A 253 -24.28 23.80 -7.20
CA GLN A 253 -24.00 23.54 -8.62
C GLN A 253 -23.15 24.65 -9.27
N LYS A 254 -22.34 25.36 -8.46
CA LYS A 254 -21.41 26.40 -8.89
C LYS A 254 -19.97 25.90 -8.78
N SER A 255 -19.06 26.54 -9.49
CA SER A 255 -17.62 26.30 -9.34
C SER A 255 -17.15 26.55 -7.92
N THR A 256 -16.09 25.84 -7.54
CA THR A 256 -15.40 26.02 -6.24
C THR A 256 -14.43 27.20 -6.30
N GLY A 257 -14.92 28.42 -6.53
CA GLY A 257 -14.11 29.65 -6.47
C GLY A 257 -13.16 29.89 -7.66
N VAL A 258 -13.48 29.32 -8.83
CA VAL A 258 -12.64 29.41 -10.05
C VAL A 258 -13.34 30.06 -11.24
N GLU A 259 -14.37 30.87 -10.98
CA GLU A 259 -15.22 31.49 -12.01
C GLU A 259 -14.41 32.26 -13.06
N ASP A 260 -13.35 32.96 -12.63
CA ASP A 260 -12.49 33.78 -13.50
C ASP A 260 -11.66 32.94 -14.49
N PHE A 261 -11.50 31.64 -14.24
CA PHE A 261 -10.76 30.72 -15.09
C PHE A 261 -11.66 29.93 -16.05
N ILE A 262 -12.98 30.08 -15.94
CA ILE A 262 -13.94 29.34 -16.79
C ILE A 262 -14.11 30.05 -18.13
N ARG A 263 -13.49 29.50 -19.18
CA ARG A 263 -13.53 30.00 -20.56
C ARG A 263 -12.96 28.96 -21.54
N PRO A 264 -13.27 29.07 -22.85
CA PRO A 264 -12.72 28.18 -23.87
C PRO A 264 -11.17 28.12 -23.83
N GLY A 265 -10.63 26.90 -23.84
CA GLY A 265 -9.20 26.62 -23.75
C GLY A 265 -8.60 26.64 -22.33
N PHE A 266 -9.44 26.81 -21.30
CA PHE A 266 -9.07 26.76 -19.88
C PHE A 266 -10.00 25.76 -19.18
N LEU A 267 -10.71 26.18 -18.13
CA LEU A 267 -11.73 25.37 -17.46
C LEU A 267 -13.05 25.53 -18.22
N GLU A 268 -13.71 24.43 -18.53
CA GLU A 268 -14.93 24.44 -19.35
C GLU A 268 -16.07 23.60 -18.78
N VAL A 269 -15.74 22.44 -18.18
CA VAL A 269 -16.75 21.47 -17.73
C VAL A 269 -16.68 21.26 -16.23
N GLY A 270 -17.79 21.46 -15.53
CA GLY A 270 -17.86 21.26 -14.09
C GLY A 270 -18.00 19.79 -13.71
N PHE A 271 -17.31 19.39 -12.64
CA PHE A 271 -17.28 18.03 -12.12
C PHE A 271 -17.53 18.06 -10.60
N PRO A 272 -18.59 17.42 -10.05
CA PRO A 272 -18.90 17.55 -8.64
C PRO A 272 -17.79 17.01 -7.73
N VAL A 273 -17.46 17.75 -6.66
CA VAL A 273 -16.43 17.36 -5.67
C VAL A 273 -16.57 15.90 -5.18
N PRO A 274 -17.73 15.40 -4.73
CA PRO A 274 -17.82 14.02 -4.26
C PRO A 274 -17.55 12.97 -5.35
N VAL A 275 -17.81 13.28 -6.62
CA VAL A 275 -17.51 12.38 -7.74
C VAL A 275 -16.00 12.38 -8.02
N PHE A 276 -15.33 13.52 -7.84
CA PHE A 276 -13.87 13.61 -7.91
C PHE A 276 -13.19 12.82 -6.78
N ASP A 277 -13.66 12.98 -5.54
CA ASP A 277 -13.16 12.25 -4.38
C ASP A 277 -13.31 10.73 -4.57
N ASP A 278 -14.45 10.26 -5.10
CA ASP A 278 -14.68 8.83 -5.41
C ASP A 278 -13.76 8.33 -6.54
N LEU A 279 -13.57 9.12 -7.60
CA LEU A 279 -12.62 8.78 -8.67
C LEU A 279 -11.21 8.56 -8.13
N VAL A 280 -10.73 9.47 -7.28
CA VAL A 280 -9.40 9.37 -6.66
C VAL A 280 -9.31 8.15 -5.73
N LEU A 281 -10.37 7.87 -4.97
CA LEU A 281 -10.44 6.66 -4.14
C LEU A 281 -10.36 5.38 -4.96
N LEU A 282 -11.03 5.31 -6.12
CA LEU A 282 -10.97 4.17 -7.02
C LEU A 282 -9.56 3.94 -7.57
N LEU A 283 -8.86 5.03 -7.92
CA LEU A 283 -7.48 4.98 -8.37
C LEU A 283 -6.58 4.39 -7.27
N HIS A 284 -6.67 4.89 -6.03
CA HIS A 284 -5.95 4.34 -4.88
C HIS A 284 -6.27 2.86 -4.63
N ALA A 285 -7.56 2.53 -4.57
CA ALA A 285 -8.00 1.18 -4.26
C ALA A 285 -7.48 0.15 -5.28
N SER A 286 -7.36 0.55 -6.55
CA SER A 286 -6.78 -0.28 -7.61
C SER A 286 -5.29 -0.58 -7.36
N GLN A 287 -4.51 0.39 -6.90
CA GLN A 287 -3.09 0.19 -6.57
C GLN A 287 -2.92 -0.79 -5.42
N ALA A 288 -3.66 -0.58 -4.32
CA ALA A 288 -3.64 -1.49 -3.16
C ALA A 288 -4.09 -2.90 -3.54
N ALA A 289 -5.08 -3.04 -4.42
CA ALA A 289 -5.54 -4.33 -4.93
C ALA A 289 -4.48 -5.05 -5.76
N CYS A 290 -3.72 -4.34 -6.61
CA CYS A 290 -2.59 -4.92 -7.33
C CYS A 290 -1.51 -5.43 -6.36
N SER A 291 -1.22 -4.69 -5.30
CA SER A 291 -0.26 -5.10 -4.26
C SER A 291 -0.68 -6.41 -3.58
N VAL A 292 -1.92 -6.49 -3.10
CA VAL A 292 -2.48 -7.70 -2.47
C VAL A 292 -2.55 -8.87 -3.46
N GLN A 293 -2.88 -8.61 -4.73
CA GLN A 293 -2.90 -9.64 -5.76
C GLN A 293 -1.50 -10.21 -6.04
N ASN A 294 -0.47 -9.36 -6.11
CA ASN A 294 0.90 -9.80 -6.27
C ASN A 294 1.37 -10.63 -5.07
N ILE A 295 1.09 -10.17 -3.84
CA ILE A 295 1.38 -10.94 -2.61
C ILE A 295 0.73 -12.31 -2.67
N ARG A 296 -0.56 -12.38 -3.07
CA ARG A 296 -1.28 -13.66 -3.19
C ARG A 296 -0.62 -14.60 -4.19
N LEU A 297 -0.23 -14.08 -5.36
CA LEU A 297 0.39 -14.90 -6.41
C LEU A 297 1.80 -15.36 -6.03
N ALA A 298 2.60 -14.46 -5.45
CA ALA A 298 3.92 -14.79 -4.92
C ALA A 298 3.81 -15.84 -3.81
N SER A 299 2.89 -15.67 -2.86
CA SER A 299 2.65 -16.65 -1.80
C SER A 299 2.29 -18.03 -2.35
N GLU A 300 1.42 -18.11 -3.37
CA GLU A 300 1.10 -19.38 -4.02
C GLU A 300 2.34 -20.04 -4.65
N ALA A 301 3.18 -19.23 -5.30
CA ALA A 301 4.41 -19.71 -5.94
C ALA A 301 5.46 -20.18 -4.91
N LEU A 302 5.49 -19.56 -3.73
CA LEU A 302 6.36 -19.92 -2.60
C LEU A 302 5.84 -21.11 -1.79
N GLY A 303 4.58 -21.53 -1.96
CA GLY A 303 3.96 -22.57 -1.13
C GLY A 303 3.38 -22.08 0.20
N LEU A 304 3.06 -20.78 0.28
CA LEU A 304 2.49 -20.14 1.46
C LEU A 304 0.97 -19.98 1.36
N GLY A 305 0.32 -19.85 2.51
CA GLY A 305 -1.08 -19.45 2.60
C GLY A 305 -1.20 -17.93 2.60
N ALA A 306 -2.05 -17.37 1.74
CA ALA A 306 -2.31 -15.92 1.70
C ALA A 306 -3.80 -15.62 1.86
N TRP A 307 -4.10 -14.65 2.72
CA TRP A 307 -5.44 -14.17 3.03
C TRP A 307 -5.59 -12.72 2.57
N PRO A 308 -6.03 -12.49 1.32
CA PRO A 308 -6.55 -11.20 0.91
C PRO A 308 -7.73 -10.83 1.82
N VAL A 309 -7.59 -9.75 2.58
CA VAL A 309 -8.51 -9.39 3.65
C VAL A 309 -8.83 -7.90 3.60
N GLY A 310 -10.12 -7.60 3.68
CA GLY A 310 -10.65 -6.24 3.87
C GLY A 310 -11.77 -6.20 4.90
N SER A 311 -12.00 -7.31 5.60
CA SER A 311 -12.96 -7.44 6.70
C SER A 311 -12.34 -6.90 7.99
N TYR A 312 -11.84 -5.68 7.97
CA TYR A 312 -11.50 -4.89 9.15
C TYR A 312 -11.84 -3.43 8.88
N ALA A 313 -11.98 -2.61 9.92
CA ALA A 313 -12.14 -1.16 9.77
C ALA A 313 -10.74 -0.53 9.69
N ASP A 314 -10.41 0.12 8.59
CA ASP A 314 -9.15 0.84 8.42
C ASP A 314 -9.02 1.97 9.45
N ASP A 315 -10.13 2.60 9.86
CA ASP A 315 -10.15 3.57 10.96
C ASP A 315 -9.64 2.99 12.28
N LEU A 316 -10.04 1.75 12.64
CA LEU A 316 -9.54 1.09 13.85
C LEU A 316 -8.06 0.69 13.72
N VAL A 317 -7.65 0.24 12.53
CA VAL A 317 -6.24 -0.11 12.26
C VAL A 317 -5.35 1.13 12.36
N LEU A 318 -5.81 2.27 11.83
CA LEU A 318 -5.06 3.53 11.89
C LEU A 318 -5.11 4.17 13.29
N GLY A 319 -6.16 3.92 14.07
CA GLY A 319 -6.30 4.37 15.46
C GLY A 319 -7.28 5.54 15.67
N ALA A 320 -8.30 5.66 14.81
CA ALA A 320 -9.30 6.74 14.87
C ALA A 320 -10.13 6.74 16.15
N TYR A 321 -10.29 5.57 16.77
CA TYR A 321 -11.13 5.33 17.95
C TYR A 321 -10.29 4.64 19.03
N PRO A 322 -9.33 5.35 19.67
CA PRO A 322 -8.35 4.77 20.59
C PRO A 322 -8.99 4.12 21.84
N GLU A 323 -10.22 4.51 22.19
CA GLU A 323 -11.03 3.88 23.23
C GLU A 323 -11.52 2.48 22.85
N VAL A 324 -11.56 2.16 21.55
CA VAL A 324 -11.92 0.86 20.99
C VAL A 324 -10.67 0.05 20.65
N ALA A 325 -9.73 0.66 19.92
CA ALA A 325 -8.49 0.04 19.46
C ALA A 325 -7.43 1.13 19.26
N VAL A 326 -6.26 0.96 19.88
CA VAL A 326 -5.16 1.93 19.75
C VAL A 326 -4.63 2.00 18.30
N GLY A 327 -4.76 0.92 17.53
CA GLY A 327 -4.31 0.87 16.14
C GLY A 327 -2.81 1.11 15.99
N LEU A 328 -2.45 1.79 14.90
CA LEU A 328 -1.09 2.24 14.58
C LEU A 328 -0.76 3.63 15.18
N GLY A 329 -1.73 4.26 15.85
CA GLY A 329 -1.56 5.57 16.48
C GLY A 329 -1.28 6.68 15.47
N PHE A 330 -2.09 6.77 14.42
CA PHE A 330 -2.17 7.92 13.54
C PHE A 330 -2.95 9.06 14.23
N ASP A 331 -2.71 10.29 13.78
CA ASP A 331 -3.38 11.49 14.24
C ASP A 331 -4.64 11.75 13.41
N PHE A 332 -5.66 12.35 14.03
CA PHE A 332 -6.96 12.60 13.40
C PHE A 332 -7.46 14.01 13.71
N LEU A 333 -8.13 14.60 12.72
CA LEU A 333 -8.89 15.84 12.84
C LEU A 333 -10.35 15.49 13.16
N GLU A 334 -10.82 15.93 14.33
CA GLU A 334 -12.25 16.01 14.61
C GLU A 334 -12.87 17.12 13.76
N ARG A 335 -14.00 16.81 13.11
CA ARG A 335 -14.67 17.71 12.19
C ARG A 335 -16.00 18.19 12.77
N ASP A 336 -16.35 19.43 12.44
CA ASP A 336 -17.67 19.99 12.76
C ASP A 336 -18.78 19.17 12.05
N PRO A 337 -19.69 18.52 12.81
CA PRO A 337 -20.77 17.71 12.24
C PRO A 337 -21.66 18.44 11.23
N ASP A 338 -21.83 19.75 11.36
CA ASP A 338 -22.70 20.55 10.47
C ASP A 338 -22.08 20.76 9.09
N THR A 339 -20.76 20.62 8.97
CA THR A 339 -20.01 20.84 7.72
C THR A 339 -19.30 19.59 7.21
N ASN A 340 -19.31 18.50 7.98
CA ASN A 340 -18.68 17.23 7.68
C ASN A 340 -19.61 16.30 6.86
N PRO A 341 -19.42 16.18 5.53
CA PRO A 341 -20.31 15.39 4.71
C PRO A 341 -20.16 13.88 4.93
N SER A 342 -19.05 13.40 5.49
CA SER A 342 -18.80 11.98 5.72
C SER A 342 -19.24 11.49 7.10
N ALA A 343 -19.53 12.40 8.04
CA ALA A 343 -19.80 12.09 9.44
C ALA A 343 -18.72 11.20 10.11
N THR A 344 -17.48 11.31 9.64
CA THR A 344 -16.30 10.61 10.17
C THR A 344 -15.16 11.59 10.48
N VAL A 345 -14.18 11.14 11.25
CA VAL A 345 -12.91 11.87 11.43
C VAL A 345 -12.07 11.85 10.14
N THR A 346 -11.13 12.78 10.02
CA THR A 346 -10.14 12.83 8.93
C THR A 346 -8.77 12.42 9.46
N CYS A 347 -8.10 11.45 8.85
CA CYS A 347 -6.75 11.06 9.25
C CYS A 347 -5.74 12.13 8.79
N LEU A 348 -4.88 12.58 9.70
CA LEU A 348 -3.80 13.53 9.42
C LEU A 348 -2.45 12.84 9.19
N GLY A 349 -2.41 11.51 9.25
CA GLY A 349 -1.18 10.73 9.11
C GLY A 349 -0.49 10.44 10.44
N LYS A 350 0.77 10.06 10.36
CA LYS A 350 1.66 9.85 11.49
C LYS A 350 3.02 10.49 11.16
N PRO A 351 3.47 11.52 11.90
CA PRO A 351 4.70 12.24 11.60
C PRO A 351 5.91 11.32 11.43
N GLY A 352 6.69 11.51 10.35
CA GLY A 352 7.85 10.70 10.02
C GLY A 352 7.55 9.25 9.59
N VAL A 353 6.28 8.85 9.54
CA VAL A 353 5.86 7.50 9.12
C VAL A 353 4.99 7.57 7.86
N LYS A 354 3.92 8.38 7.85
CA LYS A 354 3.06 8.58 6.68
C LYS A 354 2.37 9.92 6.82
N GLU A 355 2.76 10.90 6.01
CA GLU A 355 2.29 12.29 6.15
C GLU A 355 1.50 12.69 4.90
N PRO A 356 0.18 12.40 4.85
CA PRO A 356 -0.62 12.57 3.66
C PRO A 356 -0.78 14.04 3.26
N VAL A 357 -1.08 14.30 1.99
CA VAL A 357 -1.44 15.65 1.54
C VAL A 357 -2.89 15.99 1.91
N VAL A 358 -3.06 16.72 3.01
CA VAL A 358 -4.38 17.16 3.52
C VAL A 358 -4.29 18.57 4.10
N VAL A 359 -5.34 19.37 3.89
CA VAL A 359 -5.43 20.76 4.36
C VAL A 359 -6.67 20.96 5.22
N PRO A 360 -6.58 21.60 6.40
CA PRO A 360 -5.34 21.98 7.08
C PRO A 360 -4.68 20.78 7.76
N SER A 361 -3.35 20.79 7.83
CA SER A 361 -2.54 19.88 8.64
C SER A 361 -1.29 20.58 9.17
N PRO A 362 -0.58 20.02 10.16
CA PRO A 362 0.72 20.56 10.57
C PRO A 362 1.71 20.74 9.41
N GLN A 363 1.68 19.83 8.43
CA GLN A 363 2.55 19.82 7.27
C GLN A 363 2.06 20.77 6.16
N PHE A 364 0.73 20.87 5.99
CA PHE A 364 0.10 21.76 5.02
C PHE A 364 -0.96 22.65 5.69
N PRO A 365 -0.53 23.73 6.36
CA PRO A 365 -1.46 24.64 7.04
C PRO A 365 -2.40 25.36 6.06
N THR A 366 -1.95 25.60 4.83
CA THR A 366 -2.72 26.31 3.81
C THR A 366 -2.86 25.51 2.51
N ALA A 367 -3.87 25.86 1.71
CA ALA A 367 -4.05 25.33 0.36
C ALA A 367 -2.81 25.52 -0.51
N ALA A 368 -2.17 26.68 -0.41
CA ALA A 368 -0.96 27.00 -1.16
C ALA A 368 0.21 26.09 -0.81
N ASP A 369 0.36 25.69 0.45
CA ASP A 369 1.44 24.78 0.88
C ASP A 369 1.30 23.41 0.22
N ALA A 370 0.09 22.83 0.25
CA ALA A 370 -0.19 21.52 -0.36
C ALA A 370 -0.04 21.54 -1.88
N VAL A 371 -0.67 22.52 -2.56
CA VAL A 371 -0.63 22.62 -4.03
C VAL A 371 0.80 22.82 -4.53
N ARG A 372 1.59 23.70 -3.89
CA ARG A 372 2.98 23.94 -4.28
C ARG A 372 3.87 22.74 -4.00
N TYR A 373 3.65 22.03 -2.89
CA TYR A 373 4.37 20.80 -2.62
C TYR A 373 4.17 19.78 -3.74
N VAL A 374 2.93 19.44 -4.08
CA VAL A 374 2.63 18.45 -5.12
C VAL A 374 3.13 18.89 -6.50
N ARG A 375 3.03 20.19 -6.81
CA ARG A 375 3.63 20.76 -8.03
C ARG A 375 5.15 20.59 -8.03
N SER A 376 5.82 20.83 -6.89
CA SER A 376 7.28 20.78 -6.78
C SER A 376 7.87 19.39 -6.98
N LEU A 377 7.11 18.30 -6.76
CA LEU A 377 7.58 16.92 -6.93
C LEU A 377 8.17 16.65 -8.33
N ARG A 378 7.68 17.34 -9.36
CA ARG A 378 8.19 17.19 -10.74
C ARG A 378 9.41 18.04 -11.03
N TYR A 379 9.46 19.24 -10.45
CA TYR A 379 10.30 20.35 -10.92
C TYR A 379 11.38 20.77 -9.93
N GLY A 380 11.23 20.41 -8.66
CA GLY A 380 12.23 20.64 -7.62
C GLY A 380 13.48 19.78 -7.84
N PRO A 381 14.59 20.05 -7.14
CA PRO A 381 15.79 19.23 -7.22
C PRO A 381 15.47 17.74 -7.00
N GLY A 382 15.95 16.88 -7.89
CA GLY A 382 15.63 15.46 -7.85
C GLY A 382 14.30 15.06 -8.46
N GLY A 383 13.52 16.00 -9.01
CA GLY A 383 12.34 15.69 -9.82
C GLY A 383 12.70 15.28 -11.25
N GLN A 384 11.82 14.52 -11.88
CA GLN A 384 11.98 14.00 -13.24
C GLN A 384 11.93 15.07 -14.33
N LEU A 385 11.28 16.20 -14.08
CA LEU A 385 11.26 17.38 -14.98
C LEU A 385 12.09 18.54 -14.42
N SER A 386 12.95 18.27 -13.45
CA SER A 386 13.81 19.30 -12.88
C SER A 386 14.89 19.76 -13.86
N ARG A 387 15.22 21.05 -13.77
CA ARG A 387 16.38 21.64 -14.46
C ARG A 387 17.66 21.52 -13.64
N ASP A 388 17.55 21.15 -12.37
CA ASP A 388 18.65 20.99 -11.43
C ASP A 388 18.60 19.59 -10.80
N ALA A 389 19.72 18.88 -10.84
CA ALA A 389 19.82 17.50 -10.36
C ALA A 389 18.70 16.57 -10.87
N ASN A 390 18.45 16.59 -12.17
CA ASN A 390 17.35 15.86 -12.82
C ASN A 390 17.37 14.35 -12.48
N TRP A 391 16.23 13.81 -12.08
CA TRP A 391 16.12 12.40 -11.70
C TRP A 391 16.46 11.45 -12.85
N ALA A 392 15.96 11.73 -14.05
CA ALA A 392 16.11 10.88 -15.23
C ALA A 392 17.58 10.75 -15.65
N GLU A 393 18.36 11.82 -15.52
CA GLU A 393 19.80 11.80 -15.83
C GLU A 393 20.58 10.89 -14.88
N ARG A 394 20.20 10.87 -13.59
CA ARG A 394 20.85 10.04 -12.56
C ARG A 394 20.40 8.58 -12.58
N ASN A 395 19.15 8.31 -12.96
CA ASN A 395 18.48 7.02 -12.76
C ASN A 395 18.23 6.25 -14.06
N HIS A 396 18.94 6.57 -15.14
CA HIS A 396 18.73 5.95 -16.45
C HIS A 396 17.28 6.09 -16.95
N GLY A 397 16.76 7.32 -16.87
CA GLY A 397 15.41 7.69 -17.29
C GLY A 397 15.06 7.23 -18.71
N PRO A 398 13.76 7.19 -19.05
CA PRO A 398 13.28 6.43 -20.21
C PRO A 398 13.62 7.06 -21.56
N TYR A 399 14.12 8.30 -21.59
CA TYR A 399 14.34 9.06 -22.82
C TYR A 399 15.82 9.27 -23.12
N GLN A 400 16.14 9.34 -24.40
CA GLN A 400 17.45 9.80 -24.88
C GLN A 400 17.70 11.25 -24.47
N SER A 401 18.96 11.62 -24.26
CA SER A 401 19.33 12.94 -23.72
C SER A 401 18.90 14.13 -24.58
N GLU A 402 18.72 13.96 -25.90
CA GLU A 402 18.19 15.02 -26.77
C GLU A 402 16.69 15.21 -26.55
N SER A 403 15.90 14.13 -26.62
CA SER A 403 14.46 14.17 -26.32
C SER A 403 14.19 14.67 -24.91
N MET A 404 15.00 14.26 -23.93
CA MET A 404 14.86 14.74 -22.55
C MET A 404 15.03 16.26 -22.45
N ARG A 405 16.02 16.83 -23.15
CA ARG A 405 16.22 18.29 -23.20
C ARG A 405 15.03 19.00 -23.84
N GLU A 406 14.51 18.47 -24.95
CA GLU A 406 13.31 19.03 -25.59
C GLU A 406 12.08 18.99 -24.67
N ILE A 407 11.88 17.89 -23.93
CA ILE A 407 10.79 17.74 -22.97
C ILE A 407 10.90 18.78 -21.86
N ILE A 408 12.07 18.94 -21.25
CA ILE A 408 12.30 19.90 -20.15
C ILE A 408 12.03 21.34 -20.60
N GLU A 409 12.37 21.69 -21.84
CA GLU A 409 12.12 23.03 -22.38
C GLU A 409 10.68 23.26 -22.88
N HIS A 410 9.92 22.19 -23.11
CA HIS A 410 8.59 22.32 -23.69
C HIS A 410 7.60 22.96 -22.69
N PRO A 411 6.91 24.07 -23.03
CA PRO A 411 6.03 24.76 -22.08
C PRO A 411 4.93 23.87 -21.47
N LYS A 412 4.37 22.93 -22.26
CA LYS A 412 3.36 21.98 -21.78
C LYS A 412 3.86 20.86 -20.86
N ALA A 413 5.17 20.76 -20.63
CA ALA A 413 5.71 19.94 -19.55
C ALA A 413 5.60 20.63 -18.18
N HIS A 414 5.17 21.89 -18.13
CA HIS A 414 5.12 22.70 -16.91
C HIS A 414 3.69 23.11 -16.58
N ILE A 415 3.27 22.85 -15.33
CA ILE A 415 2.01 23.35 -14.79
C ILE A 415 2.06 24.87 -14.75
N ALA A 416 1.10 25.52 -15.40
CA ALA A 416 1.03 26.97 -15.48
C ALA A 416 0.65 27.62 -14.14
N ASP A 417 1.11 28.85 -13.91
CA ASP A 417 0.85 29.55 -12.64
C ASP A 417 -0.63 29.83 -12.39
N TRP A 418 -1.44 29.97 -13.45
CA TRP A 418 -2.90 30.12 -13.31
C TRP A 418 -3.56 28.83 -12.79
N VAL A 419 -3.01 27.65 -13.12
CA VAL A 419 -3.49 26.36 -12.61
C VAL A 419 -3.21 26.25 -11.12
N GLU A 420 -2.01 26.65 -10.67
CA GLU A 420 -1.70 26.73 -9.24
C GLU A 420 -2.70 27.64 -8.50
N GLN A 421 -2.96 28.83 -9.04
CA GLN A 421 -3.92 29.78 -8.45
C GLN A 421 -5.35 29.20 -8.37
N ALA A 422 -5.82 28.58 -9.45
CA ALA A 422 -7.15 27.98 -9.51
C ALA A 422 -7.29 26.77 -8.57
N ALA A 423 -6.25 25.94 -8.47
CA ALA A 423 -6.21 24.81 -7.53
C ALA A 423 -6.23 25.29 -6.08
N VAL A 424 -5.46 26.34 -5.75
CA VAL A 424 -5.50 26.97 -4.41
C VAL A 424 -6.90 27.47 -4.09
N ALA A 425 -7.53 28.24 -4.98
CA ALA A 425 -8.88 28.75 -4.76
C ALA A 425 -9.92 27.62 -4.56
N THR A 426 -9.78 26.52 -5.30
CA THR A 426 -10.61 25.32 -5.16
C THR A 426 -10.47 24.69 -3.77
N VAL A 427 -9.25 24.50 -3.30
CA VAL A 427 -8.97 23.91 -1.99
C VAL A 427 -9.44 24.84 -0.87
N GLU A 428 -9.20 26.16 -0.99
CA GLU A 428 -9.69 27.15 -0.03
C GLU A 428 -11.21 27.15 0.08
N TYR A 429 -11.93 27.05 -1.05
CA TYR A 429 -13.37 26.92 -1.06
C TYR A 429 -13.84 25.67 -0.30
N ILE A 430 -13.24 24.51 -0.60
CA ILE A 430 -13.60 23.23 0.02
C ILE A 430 -13.32 23.28 1.54
N VAL A 431 -12.16 23.78 1.95
CA VAL A 431 -11.81 23.93 3.38
C VAL A 431 -12.75 24.90 4.09
N ALA A 432 -13.08 26.05 3.47
CA ALA A 432 -14.02 27.01 4.06
C ALA A 432 -15.42 26.41 4.26
N LYS A 433 -15.85 25.51 3.37
CA LYS A 433 -17.16 24.86 3.44
C LYS A 433 -17.20 23.63 4.35
N HIS A 434 -16.15 22.81 4.34
CA HIS A 434 -16.16 21.46 4.93
C HIS A 434 -15.11 21.25 6.04
N GLY A 435 -14.33 22.27 6.37
CA GLY A 435 -13.28 22.25 7.39
C GLY A 435 -11.98 21.56 6.96
N CYS A 436 -11.98 20.74 5.91
CA CYS A 436 -10.79 20.10 5.35
C CYS A 436 -10.92 19.79 3.86
N CYS A 437 -9.79 19.51 3.21
CA CYS A 437 -9.69 19.04 1.84
C CYS A 437 -8.59 17.95 1.74
N PRO A 438 -8.87 16.77 1.18
CA PRO A 438 -10.16 16.31 0.63
C PRO A 438 -11.29 16.25 1.68
N ALA A 439 -12.55 16.34 1.24
CA ALA A 439 -13.69 16.54 2.15
C ALA A 439 -14.62 15.33 2.28
N TYR A 440 -14.76 14.53 1.22
CA TYR A 440 -15.67 13.38 1.15
C TYR A 440 -14.93 12.04 1.22
N VAL A 441 -13.59 12.06 1.15
CA VAL A 441 -12.72 10.89 1.33
C VAL A 441 -11.65 11.18 2.37
N ASN A 442 -11.30 10.18 3.17
CA ASN A 442 -10.18 10.27 4.10
C ASN A 442 -8.84 10.21 3.32
N PRO A 443 -7.89 11.13 3.56
CA PRO A 443 -6.63 11.21 2.80
C PRO A 443 -5.68 10.02 3.07
N VAL A 444 -5.91 9.22 4.13
CA VAL A 444 -5.18 7.97 4.39
C VAL A 444 -6.13 6.80 4.32
N ARG A 445 -5.81 5.77 3.51
CA ARG A 445 -6.62 4.54 3.40
C ARG A 445 -5.75 3.29 3.56
N ALA A 446 -6.25 2.32 4.32
CA ALA A 446 -5.56 1.08 4.66
C ALA A 446 -6.47 -0.17 4.51
N LYS A 447 -7.45 -0.13 3.59
CA LYS A 447 -8.62 -1.02 3.63
C LYS A 447 -8.40 -2.45 3.15
N PHE A 448 -7.44 -2.69 2.25
CA PHE A 448 -7.25 -4.02 1.63
C PHE A 448 -5.81 -4.48 1.78
N SER A 449 -5.63 -5.64 2.37
CA SER A 449 -4.32 -6.19 2.79
C SER A 449 -4.22 -7.69 2.56
N ALA A 450 -3.07 -8.27 2.85
CA ALA A 450 -2.83 -9.70 2.79
C ALA A 450 -2.16 -10.19 4.08
N GLN A 451 -2.73 -11.19 4.73
CA GLN A 451 -2.01 -11.93 5.76
C GLN A 451 -1.44 -13.22 5.18
N VAL A 452 -0.17 -13.47 5.43
CA VAL A 452 0.57 -14.61 4.90
C VAL A 452 1.10 -15.46 6.05
N HIS A 453 1.07 -16.78 5.87
CA HIS A 453 1.48 -17.76 6.89
C HIS A 453 1.82 -19.10 6.24
N HIS A 454 2.53 -19.93 7.00
CA HIS A 454 2.70 -21.35 6.68
C HIS A 454 1.36 -22.09 6.77
N VAL A 455 1.05 -22.91 5.76
CA VAL A 455 -0.24 -23.61 5.65
C VAL A 455 -0.31 -24.76 6.65
N ASP A 456 -1.42 -24.86 7.38
CA ASP A 456 -1.77 -26.07 8.12
C ASP A 456 -2.43 -27.08 7.17
N VAL A 457 -1.63 -28.05 6.72
CA VAL A 457 -2.10 -29.07 5.77
C VAL A 457 -3.09 -30.05 6.41
N GLU A 458 -3.07 -30.22 7.74
CA GLU A 458 -3.91 -31.20 8.44
C GLU A 458 -5.38 -30.76 8.44
N TYR A 459 -5.64 -29.45 8.54
CA TYR A 459 -6.98 -28.89 8.30
C TYR A 459 -7.55 -29.39 6.96
N TYR A 460 -6.72 -29.35 5.91
CA TYR A 460 -7.16 -29.72 4.57
C TYR A 460 -7.27 -31.22 4.35
N ARG A 461 -6.40 -32.03 4.97
CA ARG A 461 -6.54 -33.49 5.03
C ARG A 461 -7.86 -33.89 5.70
N ARG A 462 -8.29 -33.13 6.71
CA ARG A 462 -9.53 -33.40 7.44
C ARG A 462 -10.79 -32.98 6.67
N PHE A 463 -10.79 -31.82 6.03
CA PHE A 463 -12.04 -31.20 5.53
C PHE A 463 -12.15 -31.07 4.01
N THR A 464 -11.07 -31.15 3.23
CA THR A 464 -11.11 -30.84 1.78
C THR A 464 -10.37 -31.89 0.95
N THR A 465 -10.83 -33.14 1.01
CA THR A 465 -10.25 -34.24 0.24
C THR A 465 -11.05 -34.53 -1.03
N GLY A 466 -10.34 -34.91 -2.09
CA GLY A 466 -10.92 -35.37 -3.35
C GLY A 466 -9.95 -36.33 -4.03
N ASN A 467 -10.47 -37.45 -4.55
CA ASN A 467 -9.65 -38.53 -5.14
C ASN A 467 -8.52 -39.02 -4.19
N GLY A 468 -8.80 -39.09 -2.89
CA GLY A 468 -7.86 -39.59 -1.87
C GLY A 468 -6.77 -38.62 -1.42
N ARG A 469 -6.77 -37.35 -1.87
CA ARG A 469 -5.78 -36.33 -1.48
C ARG A 469 -6.42 -34.97 -1.20
N PRO A 470 -5.81 -34.10 -0.37
CA PRO A 470 -6.31 -32.75 -0.16
C PRO A 470 -6.04 -31.88 -1.39
N TYR A 471 -7.07 -31.53 -2.15
CA TYR A 471 -6.92 -30.83 -3.43
C TYR A 471 -6.47 -29.35 -3.27
N SER A 472 -6.52 -28.81 -2.06
CA SER A 472 -6.10 -27.46 -1.70
C SER A 472 -4.59 -27.34 -1.43
N ILE A 473 -3.89 -28.47 -1.30
CA ILE A 473 -2.45 -28.55 -1.07
C ILE A 473 -1.75 -28.77 -2.42
N THR A 474 -0.90 -27.82 -2.79
CA THR A 474 -0.05 -27.90 -3.99
C THR A 474 1.30 -28.51 -3.61
N ASP A 475 2.07 -28.96 -4.60
CA ASP A 475 3.42 -29.49 -4.38
C ASP A 475 4.33 -28.46 -3.71
N ALA A 476 4.19 -27.18 -4.05
CA ALA A 476 4.92 -26.09 -3.41
C ALA A 476 4.59 -25.98 -1.91
N ILE A 477 3.32 -26.15 -1.52
CA ILE A 477 2.91 -26.14 -0.11
C ILE A 477 3.44 -27.37 0.62
N ALA A 478 3.33 -28.54 0.01
CA ALA A 478 3.79 -29.79 0.62
C ALA A 478 5.32 -29.82 0.80
N GLY A 479 6.07 -29.27 -0.15
CA GLY A 479 7.53 -29.19 -0.10
C GLY A 479 8.10 -28.00 0.67
N HIS A 480 7.24 -27.06 1.10
CA HIS A 480 7.67 -25.73 1.55
C HIS A 480 8.75 -25.77 2.64
N PHE A 481 8.50 -26.47 3.75
CA PHE A 481 9.47 -26.52 4.86
C PHE A 481 10.82 -27.14 4.46
N ALA A 482 10.80 -28.16 3.60
CA ALA A 482 12.03 -28.78 3.14
C ALA A 482 12.86 -27.85 2.23
N ASP A 483 12.18 -27.01 1.46
CA ASP A 483 12.80 -26.17 0.43
C ASP A 483 13.22 -24.78 0.96
N TRP A 484 12.49 -24.25 1.95
CA TRP A 484 12.66 -22.89 2.50
C TRP A 484 13.20 -22.85 3.93
N HIS A 485 13.03 -23.93 4.72
CA HIS A 485 13.44 -24.02 6.12
C HIS A 485 14.35 -25.23 6.39
N PRO A 486 15.50 -25.34 5.69
CA PRO A 486 16.36 -26.52 5.79
C PRO A 486 16.84 -26.73 7.24
N GLY A 487 16.62 -27.93 7.76
CA GLY A 487 16.99 -28.29 9.14
C GLY A 487 15.88 -28.07 10.18
N MET A 488 14.77 -27.42 9.80
CA MET A 488 13.54 -27.43 10.60
C MET A 488 12.74 -28.71 10.30
N ALA A 489 12.26 -29.39 11.34
CA ALA A 489 11.31 -30.48 11.15
C ALA A 489 9.98 -29.90 10.66
N ASP A 490 9.40 -30.48 9.60
CA ASP A 490 8.12 -30.04 9.07
C ASP A 490 7.03 -30.20 10.15
N PRO A 491 6.47 -29.09 10.69
CA PRO A 491 5.47 -29.14 11.74
C PRO A 491 4.14 -29.73 11.27
N THR A 492 3.96 -29.90 9.96
CA THR A 492 2.75 -30.41 9.32
C THR A 492 2.78 -31.93 9.06
N GLY A 493 3.91 -32.57 9.39
CA GLY A 493 4.11 -34.01 9.21
C GLY A 493 4.08 -34.46 7.76
N GLY A 494 4.59 -33.66 6.82
CA GLY A 494 4.63 -33.99 5.40
C GLY A 494 5.52 -35.20 5.11
N GLU A 495 4.92 -36.31 4.68
CA GLU A 495 5.58 -37.23 3.74
C GLU A 495 5.46 -36.64 2.33
N ARG A 496 6.54 -36.65 1.56
CA ARG A 496 6.59 -36.17 0.17
C ARG A 496 5.71 -36.99 -0.76
#